data_AF-A0A7D5N3Q3-F1
#
_entry.id   AF-A0A7D5N3Q3-F1
#
_cell.length_a   1.000
_cell.length_b   1.000
_cell.length_c   1.000
_cell.angle_alpha   90.00
_cell.angle_beta   90.00
_cell.angle_gamma   90.00
#
_symmetry.space_group_name_H-M   'P 1'
#
loop_
_entity.id
_entity.type
_entity.pdbx_description
1 polymer ?
#
loop_
_entity_poly.entity_id
_entity_poly.type
_entity_poly.pdbx_seq_one_letter_code
_entity_poly.pdbx_strand_id
1 'polypeptide(L)'
;MKPYFLLVNLLLLLFSSRAQTPVQSNCLAPSNIPIEAARYRTTVDVLNKHLSGILIFKPLEDSSWRVVFINEMGVTFLTFHFYQTAMSCIRS
;
A
#
# COMPACT_ATOMS: atom_id res chain seq x y z
N MET A 1 -12.13 17.19 43.54
CA MET A 1 -11.77 16.72 42.18
C MET A 1 -11.97 17.88 41.21
N LYS A 2 -10.95 18.22 40.40
CA LYS A 2 -10.93 19.45 39.60
C LYS A 2 -11.69 19.25 38.27
N PRO A 3 -12.60 20.16 37.86
CA PRO A 3 -13.53 19.95 36.75
C PRO A 3 -12.86 19.78 35.37
N TYR A 4 -11.60 20.21 35.25
CA TYR A 4 -10.81 20.11 34.02
C TYR A 4 -10.47 18.66 33.63
N PHE A 5 -10.46 17.73 34.60
CA PHE A 5 -10.09 16.33 34.34
C PHE A 5 -11.14 15.59 33.50
N LEU A 6 -12.43 15.87 33.73
CA LEU A 6 -13.53 15.32 32.91
C LEU A 6 -13.53 15.91 31.50
N LEU A 7 -13.18 17.19 31.37
CA LEU A 7 -13.17 17.91 30.10
C LEU A 7 -12.06 17.41 29.16
N VAL A 8 -10.87 17.10 29.70
CA VAL A 8 -9.76 16.52 28.93
C VAL A 8 -10.08 15.10 28.44
N ASN A 9 -10.73 14.30 29.28
CA ASN A 9 -11.09 12.92 28.92
C ASN A 9 -12.21 12.87 27.87
N LEU A 10 -13.16 13.82 27.93
CA LEU A 10 -14.20 13.97 26.91
C LEU A 10 -13.63 14.40 25.56
N LEU A 11 -12.62 15.29 25.56
CA LEU A 11 -11.95 15.72 24.34
C LEU A 11 -11.21 14.55 23.65
N LEU A 12 -10.49 13.72 24.43
CA LEU A 12 -9.77 12.54 23.94
C LEU A 12 -10.70 11.49 23.30
N LEU A 13 -11.90 11.31 23.85
CA LEU A 13 -12.89 10.37 23.29
C LEU A 13 -13.44 10.84 21.94
N LEU A 14 -13.58 12.16 21.73
CA LEU A 14 -14.04 12.73 20.45
C LEU A 14 -12.99 12.61 19.33
N PHE A 15 -11.70 12.60 19.65
CA PHE A 15 -10.63 12.40 18.66
C PHE A 15 -10.47 10.94 18.21
N SER A 16 -11.00 9.98 18.96
CA SER A 16 -10.83 8.54 18.70
C SER A 16 -11.85 7.98 17.70
N SER A 17 -12.94 8.70 17.42
CA SER A 17 -13.95 8.28 16.43
C SER A 17 -13.54 8.69 15.02
N ARG A 18 -12.41 8.19 14.53
CA ARG A 18 -12.16 8.16 13.09
C ARG A 18 -12.84 6.92 12.55
N ALA A 19 -14.03 7.11 11.95
CA ALA A 19 -14.74 6.04 11.27
C ALA A 19 -13.84 5.44 10.19
N GLN A 20 -13.47 4.16 10.34
CA GLN A 20 -12.94 3.37 9.24
C GLN A 20 -14.09 3.22 8.24
N THR A 21 -14.05 3.98 7.15
CA THR A 21 -14.97 3.77 6.05
C THR A 21 -14.76 2.34 5.55
N PRO A 22 -15.83 1.53 5.39
CA PRO A 22 -15.69 0.25 4.71
C PRO A 22 -15.19 0.56 3.29
N VAL A 23 -13.97 0.10 2.99
CA VAL A 23 -13.40 0.20 1.64
C VAL A 23 -14.24 -0.71 0.75
N GLN A 24 -15.24 -0.14 0.09
CA GLN A 24 -16.10 -0.86 -0.84
C GLN A 24 -15.33 -1.03 -2.15
N SER A 25 -14.53 -2.09 -2.21
CA SER A 25 -13.65 -2.40 -3.32
C SER A 25 -14.44 -3.07 -4.46
N ASN A 26 -15.21 -2.27 -5.23
CA ASN A 26 -15.69 -2.70 -6.54
C ASN A 26 -14.51 -2.71 -7.52
N CYS A 27 -13.61 -3.68 -7.34
CA CYS A 27 -12.47 -3.85 -8.22
C CYS A 27 -12.98 -4.50 -9.50
N LEU A 28 -13.00 -3.69 -10.56
CA LEU A 28 -13.46 -4.07 -11.89
C LEU A 28 -12.79 -5.38 -12.32
N ALA A 29 -13.59 -6.29 -12.90
CA ALA A 29 -13.12 -7.57 -13.40
C ALA A 29 -11.90 -7.37 -14.32
N PRO A 30 -10.92 -8.28 -14.30
CA PRO A 30 -9.71 -8.16 -15.11
C PRO A 30 -10.07 -7.99 -16.58
N SER A 31 -9.77 -6.82 -17.13
CA SER A 31 -9.91 -6.55 -18.55
C SER A 31 -8.76 -7.21 -19.31
N ASN A 32 -9.03 -7.80 -20.47
CA ASN A 32 -8.05 -8.47 -21.35
C ASN A 32 -7.09 -7.49 -22.07
N ILE A 33 -6.85 -6.32 -21.48
CA ILE A 33 -5.93 -5.32 -22.02
C ILE A 33 -4.50 -5.75 -21.65
N PRO A 34 -3.53 -5.72 -22.59
CA PRO A 34 -2.13 -5.96 -22.28
C PRO A 34 -1.69 -4.97 -21.21
N ILE A 35 -1.38 -5.47 -20.02
CA ILE A 35 -1.07 -4.59 -18.90
C ILE A 35 0.40 -4.18 -19.04
N GLU A 36 0.64 -2.89 -19.16
CA GLU A 36 2.00 -2.37 -19.28
C GLU A 36 2.66 -2.33 -17.89
N ALA A 37 3.97 -2.58 -17.84
CA ALA A 37 4.73 -2.53 -16.60
C ALA A 37 4.74 -1.10 -16.04
N ALA A 38 4.42 -0.93 -14.76
CA ALA A 38 4.39 0.35 -14.08
C ALA A 38 5.61 0.52 -13.18
N ARG A 39 6.13 1.76 -13.09
CA ARG A 39 7.28 2.10 -12.25
C ARG A 39 6.91 3.26 -11.34
N TYR A 40 7.21 3.11 -10.06
CA TYR A 40 6.95 4.11 -9.03
C TYR A 40 8.23 4.43 -8.28
N ARG A 41 8.45 5.71 -7.96
CA ARG A 41 9.40 6.07 -6.91
C ARG A 41 8.80 5.58 -5.59
N THR A 42 9.59 4.89 -4.80
CA THR A 42 9.12 4.29 -3.55
C THR A 42 10.17 4.44 -2.48
N THR A 43 9.68 4.55 -1.26
CA THR A 43 10.50 4.75 -0.08
C THR A 43 9.99 3.84 1.02
N VAL A 44 10.90 3.09 1.64
CA VAL A 44 10.57 2.08 2.65
C VAL A 44 11.44 2.32 3.89
N ASP A 45 10.81 2.41 5.05
CA ASP A 45 11.50 2.54 6.32
C ASP A 45 11.61 1.17 7.02
N VAL A 46 12.85 0.71 7.26
CA VAL A 46 13.13 -0.56 7.95
C VAL A 46 14.13 -0.33 9.07
N LEU A 47 13.75 -0.63 10.31
CA LEU A 47 14.63 -0.55 11.49
C LEU A 47 15.45 0.76 11.53
N ASN A 48 14.78 1.91 11.40
CA ASN A 48 15.38 3.25 11.32
C ASN A 48 16.25 3.56 10.08
N LYS A 49 16.22 2.74 9.03
CA LYS A 49 16.84 3.06 7.74
C LYS A 49 15.79 3.42 6.71
N HIS A 50 16.01 4.56 6.06
CA HIS A 50 15.20 5.05 4.96
C HIS A 50 15.77 4.54 3.64
N LEU A 51 15.08 3.60 2.99
CA LEU A 51 15.49 3.03 1.72
C LEU A 51 14.65 3.63 0.60
N SER A 52 15.27 4.52 -0.17
CA SER A 52 14.70 5.03 -1.40
C SER A 52 15.01 4.11 -2.57
N GLY A 53 14.09 4.04 -3.53
CA GLY A 53 14.22 3.14 -4.67
C GLY A 53 13.11 3.26 -5.69
N ILE A 54 13.08 2.28 -6.58
CA ILE A 54 12.08 2.11 -7.61
C ILE A 54 11.31 0.83 -7.32
N LEU A 55 9.99 0.93 -7.32
CA LEU A 55 9.07 -0.19 -7.26
C LEU A 55 8.51 -0.46 -8.67
N ILE A 56 8.72 -1.66 -9.17
CA ILE A 56 8.34 -2.08 -10.51
C ILE A 56 7.23 -3.13 -10.40
N PHE A 57 6.09 -2.86 -11.03
CA PHE A 57 5.00 -3.81 -11.23
C PHE A 57 5.08 -4.35 -12.65
N LYS A 58 5.27 -5.66 -12.78
CA LYS A 58 5.39 -6.33 -14.08
C LYS A 58 4.43 -7.52 -14.14
N PRO A 59 3.51 -7.58 -15.11
CA PRO A 59 2.72 -8.78 -15.34
C PRO A 59 3.58 -9.88 -15.98
N LEU A 60 3.26 -11.13 -15.67
CA LEU A 60 3.86 -12.32 -16.27
C LEU A 60 2.89 -12.94 -17.28
N GLU A 61 3.42 -13.85 -18.09
CA GLU A 61 2.67 -14.55 -19.15
C GLU A 61 1.59 -15.48 -18.60
N ASP A 62 1.70 -15.90 -17.34
CA ASP A 62 0.77 -16.79 -16.63
C ASP A 62 -0.35 -16.04 -15.88
N SER A 63 -0.65 -14.80 -16.29
CA SER A 63 -1.64 -13.93 -15.61
C SER A 63 -1.26 -13.57 -14.15
N SER A 64 -0.04 -13.85 -13.72
CA SER A 64 0.45 -13.41 -12.43
C SER A 64 1.16 -12.06 -12.51
N TRP A 65 1.50 -11.51 -11.35
CA TRP A 65 2.19 -10.25 -11.22
C TRP A 65 3.43 -10.37 -10.37
N ARG A 66 4.51 -9.74 -10.82
CA ARG A 66 5.74 -9.57 -10.06
C ARG A 66 5.91 -8.12 -9.64
N VAL A 67 6.14 -7.92 -8.35
CA VAL A 67 6.51 -6.63 -7.79
C VAL A 67 7.96 -6.70 -7.34
N VAL A 68 8.80 -5.79 -7.83
CA VAL A 68 10.24 -5.75 -7.53
C VAL A 68 10.58 -4.39 -6.95
N PHE A 69 11.17 -4.38 -5.75
CA PHE A 69 11.78 -3.16 -5.19
C PHE A 69 13.28 -3.18 -5.37
N ILE A 70 13.80 -2.16 -6.05
CA ILE A 70 15.23 -1.94 -6.28
C ILE A 70 15.62 -0.65 -5.56
N ASN A 71 16.58 -0.70 -4.65
CA ASN A 71 17.03 0.50 -3.94
C ASN A 71 18.07 1.30 -4.75
N GLU A 72 18.51 2.43 -4.20
CA GLU A 72 19.57 3.28 -4.78
C GLU A 72 20.91 2.57 -5.01
N MET A 73 21.20 1.49 -4.28
CA MET A 73 22.42 0.67 -4.49
C MET A 73 22.26 -0.37 -5.60
N GLY A 74 21.11 -0.42 -6.27
CA GLY A 74 20.80 -1.40 -7.30
C GLY A 74 20.52 -2.81 -6.78
N VAL A 75 20.33 -2.96 -5.46
CA VAL A 75 20.03 -4.25 -4.84
C VAL A 75 18.52 -4.45 -4.76
N THR A 76 18.07 -5.62 -5.21
CA THR A 76 16.68 -6.06 -5.07
C THR A 76 16.48 -6.67 -3.69
N PHE A 77 15.61 -6.08 -2.86
CA PHE A 77 15.35 -6.58 -1.51
C PHE A 77 14.10 -7.44 -1.43
N LEU A 78 13.10 -7.15 -2.27
CA LEU A 78 11.77 -7.69 -2.13
C LEU A 78 11.23 -8.03 -3.52
N THR A 79 10.85 -9.30 -3.69
CA THR A 79 10.10 -9.76 -4.85
C THR A 79 8.81 -10.40 -4.33
N PHE A 80 7.68 -9.88 -4.78
CA PHE A 80 6.37 -10.45 -4.47
C PHE A 80 5.72 -10.99 -5.73
N HIS A 81 5.09 -12.15 -5.59
CA HIS A 81 4.31 -12.78 -6.65
C HIS A 81 2.84 -12.77 -6.24
N PHE A 82 1.99 -12.18 -7.07
CA PHE A 82 0.55 -12.10 -6.81
C PHE A 82 -0.22 -12.73 -7.96
N TYR A 83 -1.29 -13.45 -7.62
CA TYR A 83 -2.28 -13.86 -8.59
C TYR A 83 -3.14 -12.65 -9.01
N GLN A 84 -3.65 -12.65 -10.25
CA GLN A 84 -4.40 -11.52 -10.82
C GLN A 84 -5.55 -11.03 -9.92
N THR A 85 -6.23 -11.96 -9.27
CA THR A 85 -7.34 -11.68 -8.35
C THR A 85 -6.94 -10.81 -7.15
N ALA A 86 -5.68 -10.84 -6.72
CA ALA A 86 -5.21 -10.06 -5.57
C ALA A 86 -4.76 -8.64 -5.92
N MET A 87 -4.45 -8.34 -7.20
CA MET A 87 -3.85 -7.05 -7.59
C MET A 87 -4.85 -6.05 -8.18
N SER A 88 -6.11 -6.45 -8.37
CA SER A 88 -7.17 -5.66 -9.01
C SER A 88 -7.43 -4.29 -8.34
N CYS A 89 -7.05 -4.10 -7.07
CA CYS A 89 -7.36 -2.89 -6.30
C CYS A 89 -6.17 -1.92 -6.07
N ILE A 90 -4.96 -2.22 -6.55
CA ILE A 90 -3.75 -1.39 -6.27
C ILE A 90 -3.65 -0.14 -7.17
N ARG A 91 -4.53 -0.02 -8.18
CA ARG A 91 -4.50 1.06 -9.17
C ARG A 91 -5.59 2.14 -8.99
N SER A 92 -6.37 2.10 -7.90
CA SER A 92 -7.41 3.11 -7.61
C SER A 92 -6.89 4.29 -6.81
#